data_AF-A0A845QJT7-F1
#
_entry.id   AF-A0A845QJT7-F1
#
_cell.length_a   1.000
_cell.length_b   1.000
_cell.length_c   1.000
_cell.angle_alpha   90.00
_cell.angle_beta   90.00
_cell.angle_gamma   90.00
#
_symmetry.space_group_name_H-M   'P 1'
#
loop_
_entity.id
_entity.type
_entity.pdbx_description
1 polymer ?
#
loop_
_entity_poly.entity_id
_entity_poly.type
_entity_poly.pdbx_seq_one_letter_code
_entity_poly.pdbx_strand_id
1 'polypeptide(L)'
;MKILKIVFGVMFLLVGIIAIFTNQREPNDILAMVVSITIGFLLCLHAFKSQNKASKKHLNKEHQNNDESFDIDSAIKTLSNEIASSIQFSVPELTEQQQRDLEKVKEMQEASPNPKYRRTPREEDLSFDFEEKWGSQIHFLEAEMQKKYSAATQAQDYDTAIDLAKEALTLYQTLKTFCYQKGKGGEIYFQDIWEYMHNSDSEVFSYKDTIDSRIAYWEEMRTLKEETLSLIASKRGELLQKDIYSLLPSHSKNNIQKIIRELESDGLIHREKKGSTYLLIAK
;
A
#
# COMPACT_ATOMS: atom_id res chain seq x y z
N MET A 1 7.51 4.67 -39.13
CA MET A 1 8.79 5.04 -38.46
C MET A 1 8.66 5.48 -37.00
N LYS A 2 7.64 6.26 -36.60
CA LYS A 2 7.52 6.80 -35.21
C LYS A 2 7.26 5.72 -34.15
N ILE A 3 6.34 4.78 -34.44
CA ILE A 3 6.02 3.65 -33.55
C ILE A 3 7.24 2.73 -33.38
N LEU A 4 8.00 2.51 -34.47
CA LEU A 4 9.21 1.68 -34.46
C LEU A 4 10.27 2.22 -33.48
N LYS A 5 10.44 3.54 -33.38
CA LYS A 5 11.41 4.15 -32.44
C LYS A 5 11.01 3.97 -30.97
N ILE A 6 9.71 4.01 -30.68
CA ILE A 6 9.18 3.78 -29.32
C ILE A 6 9.35 2.31 -28.93
N VAL A 7 9.03 1.39 -29.86
CA VAL A 7 9.20 -0.05 -29.64
C VAL A 7 10.67 -0.41 -29.40
N PHE A 8 11.60 0.17 -30.18
CA PHE A 8 13.04 -0.02 -29.96
C PHE A 8 13.51 0.55 -28.60
N GLY A 9 13.02 1.73 -28.20
CA GLY A 9 13.36 2.32 -26.89
C GLY A 9 12.91 1.45 -25.72
N VAL A 10 11.69 0.90 -25.79
CA VAL A 10 11.15 0.01 -24.76
C VAL A 10 11.89 -1.33 -24.73
N MET A 11 12.26 -1.90 -25.90
CA MET A 11 13.06 -3.13 -25.95
C MET A 11 14.44 -2.98 -25.32
N PHE A 12 15.15 -1.87 -25.55
CA PHE A 12 16.46 -1.65 -24.92
C PHE A 12 16.37 -1.48 -23.40
N LEU A 13 15.29 -0.87 -22.90
CA LEU A 13 15.02 -0.74 -21.47
C LEU A 13 14.77 -2.12 -20.83
N LEU A 14 14.01 -2.98 -21.50
CA LEU A 14 13.74 -4.35 -21.05
C LEU A 14 14.99 -5.23 -21.06
N VAL A 15 15.85 -5.12 -22.08
CA VAL A 15 17.13 -5.85 -22.12
C VAL A 15 18.06 -5.39 -20.98
N GLY A 16 18.13 -4.09 -20.71
CA GLY A 16 18.87 -3.55 -19.56
C GLY A 16 18.37 -4.08 -18.22
N ILE A 17 17.06 -4.23 -18.05
CA ILE A 17 16.44 -4.79 -16.84
C ILE A 17 16.70 -6.30 -16.73
N ILE A 18 16.59 -7.06 -17.81
CA ILE A 18 16.87 -8.51 -17.81
C ILE A 18 18.35 -8.80 -17.49
N ALA A 19 19.26 -7.93 -17.92
CA ALA A 19 20.68 -8.00 -17.59
C ALA A 19 20.99 -7.69 -16.11
N ILE A 20 20.05 -7.10 -15.34
CA ILE A 20 20.17 -6.92 -13.88
C ILE A 20 19.88 -8.23 -13.15
N PHE A 21 18.93 -9.03 -13.67
CA PHE A 21 18.46 -10.25 -13.00
C PHE A 21 19.33 -11.49 -13.27
N THR A 22 20.19 -11.46 -14.28
CA THR A 22 21.00 -12.62 -14.73
C THR A 22 22.43 -12.66 -14.16
N ASN A 23 22.64 -12.01 -13.02
CA ASN A 23 23.82 -11.97 -12.16
C ASN A 23 24.97 -12.99 -12.42
N GLN A 24 25.96 -12.57 -13.20
CA GLN A 24 27.40 -12.65 -12.89
C GLN A 24 28.03 -11.40 -13.50
N ARG A 25 28.73 -10.54 -12.73
CA ARG A 25 29.24 -9.27 -13.28
C ARG A 25 30.71 -9.00 -12.96
N GLU A 26 31.46 -8.88 -14.05
CA GLU A 26 32.73 -8.17 -14.14
C GLU A 26 32.43 -6.64 -14.21
N PRO A 27 33.38 -5.76 -13.80
CA PRO A 27 33.16 -4.32 -13.75
C PRO A 27 32.80 -3.67 -15.11
N ASN A 28 33.15 -4.31 -16.24
CA ASN A 28 32.80 -3.83 -17.58
C ASN A 28 31.30 -3.96 -17.90
N ASP A 29 30.59 -4.89 -17.24
CA ASP A 29 29.16 -5.13 -17.49
C ASP A 29 28.26 -4.05 -16.88
N ILE A 30 28.73 -3.43 -15.80
CA ILE A 30 28.06 -2.31 -15.13
C ILE A 30 28.13 -1.07 -16.03
N LEU A 31 29.28 -0.80 -16.64
CA LEU A 31 29.44 0.34 -17.54
C LEU A 31 28.57 0.19 -18.80
N ALA A 32 28.55 -1.00 -19.41
CA ALA A 32 27.69 -1.29 -20.56
C ALA A 32 26.18 -1.14 -20.22
N MET A 33 25.78 -1.56 -19.02
CA MET A 33 24.41 -1.37 -18.53
C MET A 33 24.06 0.12 -18.37
N VAL A 34 24.91 0.92 -17.75
CA VAL A 34 24.63 2.36 -17.56
C VAL A 34 24.55 3.09 -18.90
N VAL A 35 25.41 2.73 -19.87
CA VAL A 35 25.40 3.31 -21.22
C VAL A 35 24.12 2.93 -21.98
N SER A 36 23.65 1.68 -21.88
CA SER A 36 22.41 1.26 -22.57
C SER A 36 21.16 1.94 -22.00
N ILE A 37 21.06 2.10 -20.68
CA ILE A 37 19.93 2.80 -20.02
C ILE A 37 19.91 4.28 -20.41
N THR A 38 21.07 4.94 -20.41
CA THR A 38 21.18 6.36 -20.77
C THR A 38 20.85 6.62 -22.23
N ILE A 39 21.30 5.77 -23.16
CA ILE A 39 20.91 5.86 -24.58
C ILE A 39 19.40 5.63 -24.76
N GLY A 40 18.82 4.63 -24.08
CA GLY A 40 17.38 4.37 -24.12
C GLY A 40 16.55 5.56 -23.63
N PHE A 41 16.96 6.19 -22.52
CA PHE A 41 16.31 7.37 -21.97
C PHE A 41 16.39 8.58 -22.92
N LEU A 42 17.55 8.82 -23.53
CA LEU A 42 17.75 9.91 -24.50
C LEU A 42 16.89 9.73 -25.77
N LEU A 43 16.75 8.50 -26.26
CA LEU A 43 15.89 8.19 -27.40
C LEU A 43 14.40 8.41 -27.06
N CYS A 44 13.97 8.06 -25.84
CA CYS A 44 12.63 8.37 -25.35
C CYS A 44 12.40 9.88 -25.26
N LEU A 45 13.31 10.65 -24.66
CA LEU A 45 13.20 12.11 -24.58
C LEU A 45 13.14 12.78 -25.96
N HIS A 46 13.90 12.29 -26.94
CA HIS A 46 13.85 12.81 -28.30
C HIS A 46 12.50 12.52 -28.98
N ALA A 47 11.92 11.33 -28.74
CA ALA A 47 10.58 10.99 -29.23
C ALA A 47 9.48 11.87 -28.59
N PHE A 48 9.57 12.15 -27.29
CA PHE A 48 8.63 13.04 -26.59
C PHE A 48 8.75 14.51 -27.03
N LYS A 49 9.97 15.03 -27.23
CA LYS A 49 10.18 16.41 -27.73
C LYS A 49 9.64 16.60 -29.16
N SER A 50 9.58 15.53 -29.96
CA SER A 50 8.95 15.53 -31.29
C SER A 50 7.42 15.61 -31.24
N GLN A 51 6.76 15.19 -30.15
CA GLN A 51 5.30 15.31 -30.01
C GLN A 51 4.88 16.75 -29.72
N ASN A 52 5.69 17.50 -28.95
CA ASN A 52 5.43 18.91 -28.64
C ASN A 52 5.62 19.87 -29.83
N LYS A 53 6.28 19.45 -30.91
CA LYS A 53 6.36 20.23 -32.17
C LYS A 53 5.15 20.04 -33.10
N ALA A 54 4.34 19.00 -32.90
CA ALA A 54 3.14 18.76 -33.72
C ALA A 54 1.91 19.56 -33.23
N SER A 55 1.87 19.93 -31.95
CA SER A 55 0.80 20.78 -31.37
C SER A 55 0.99 22.28 -31.64
N LYS A 56 2.19 22.72 -32.03
CA LYS A 56 2.51 24.12 -32.39
C LYS A 56 2.35 24.45 -33.88
N LYS A 57 1.62 23.63 -34.66
CA LYS A 57 1.43 23.86 -36.10
C LYS A 57 0.10 24.55 -36.48
N HIS A 58 -0.70 24.95 -35.50
CA HIS A 58 -1.87 25.82 -35.67
C HIS A 58 -1.70 27.12 -34.88
N LEU A 59 -0.66 27.89 -35.18
CA LEU A 59 -0.62 29.33 -34.97
C LEU A 59 0.63 29.85 -35.67
N ASN A 60 0.53 30.14 -36.97
CA ASN A 60 1.44 31.09 -37.61
C ASN A 60 0.85 31.59 -38.93
N LYS A 61 0.20 32.75 -38.83
CA LYS A 61 0.05 33.81 -39.82
C LYS A 61 -0.40 34.99 -38.95
N GLU A 62 0.31 36.07 -38.80
CA GLU A 62 1.29 36.77 -39.61
C GLU A 62 2.29 37.42 -38.64
N HIS A 63 3.51 37.70 -39.07
CA HIS A 63 4.16 38.98 -38.71
C HIS A 63 5.18 39.32 -39.78
N GLN A 64 4.82 40.35 -40.53
CA GLN A 64 5.72 41.15 -41.33
C GLN A 64 6.33 42.20 -40.39
N ASN A 65 7.62 42.46 -40.58
CA ASN A 65 8.47 43.39 -39.83
C ASN A 65 7.78 44.68 -39.39
N ASN A 66 8.08 45.12 -38.15
CA ASN A 66 8.40 46.51 -37.83
C ASN A 66 9.09 46.58 -36.46
N ASP A 67 10.21 47.29 -36.41
CA ASP A 67 10.88 47.72 -35.18
C ASP A 67 9.97 48.72 -34.45
N GLU A 68 9.33 48.29 -33.38
CA GLU A 68 8.73 49.18 -32.37
C GLU A 68 9.25 48.77 -30.99
N SER A 69 9.74 49.76 -30.24
CA SER A 69 10.26 49.55 -28.89
C SER A 69 9.19 48.93 -28.00
N PHE A 70 9.44 47.72 -27.51
CA PHE A 70 8.56 46.97 -26.64
C PHE A 70 8.34 47.74 -25.33
N ASP A 71 7.18 48.38 -25.19
CA ASP A 71 6.77 49.06 -23.97
C ASP A 71 6.39 48.01 -22.91
N ILE A 72 7.36 47.73 -22.04
CA ILE A 72 7.27 46.75 -20.96
C ILE A 72 6.10 47.08 -20.02
N ASP A 73 5.78 48.36 -19.81
CA ASP A 73 4.71 48.75 -18.87
C ASP A 73 3.32 48.45 -19.44
N SER A 74 3.15 48.62 -20.74
CA SER A 74 1.94 48.20 -21.46
C SER A 74 1.76 46.68 -21.44
N ALA A 75 2.84 45.92 -21.64
CA ALA A 75 2.83 44.46 -21.58
C ALA A 75 2.52 43.94 -20.16
N ILE A 76 3.09 44.54 -19.12
CA ILE A 76 2.81 44.20 -17.72
C ILE A 76 1.35 44.50 -17.36
N LYS A 77 0.81 45.65 -17.79
CA LYS A 77 -0.57 46.03 -17.52
C LYS A 77 -1.57 45.10 -18.22
N THR A 78 -1.24 44.65 -19.42
CA THR A 78 -2.04 43.68 -20.19
C THR A 78 -2.01 42.30 -19.50
N LEU A 79 -0.83 41.82 -19.09
CA LEU A 79 -0.69 40.57 -18.33
C LEU A 79 -1.40 40.62 -16.97
N SER A 80 -1.31 41.72 -16.23
CA SER A 80 -2.05 41.87 -14.96
C SER A 80 -3.56 41.83 -15.15
N ASN A 81 -4.08 42.43 -16.23
CA ASN A 81 -5.51 42.37 -16.53
C ASN A 81 -5.94 40.99 -17.04
N GLU A 82 -5.12 40.31 -17.83
CA GLU A 82 -5.39 38.93 -18.28
C GLU A 82 -5.34 37.94 -17.10
N ILE A 83 -4.39 38.09 -16.17
CA ILE A 83 -4.33 37.31 -14.93
C ILE A 83 -5.54 37.61 -14.04
N ALA A 84 -5.93 38.89 -13.86
CA ALA A 84 -7.12 39.25 -13.10
C ALA A 84 -8.42 38.72 -13.73
N SER A 85 -8.48 38.60 -15.06
CA SER A 85 -9.64 38.04 -15.78
C SER A 85 -9.66 36.50 -15.83
N SER A 86 -8.51 35.85 -15.69
CA SER A 86 -8.38 34.38 -15.74
C SER A 86 -8.42 33.71 -14.35
N ILE A 87 -8.28 34.48 -13.28
CA ILE A 87 -8.54 34.04 -11.89
C ILE A 87 -9.93 34.51 -11.46
N GLN A 88 -10.96 34.19 -12.26
CA GLN A 88 -12.29 33.98 -11.72
C GLN A 88 -12.49 32.47 -11.60
N PHE A 89 -11.83 31.89 -10.60
CA PHE A 89 -12.16 30.54 -10.16
C PHE A 89 -13.51 30.64 -9.43
N SER A 90 -14.62 30.72 -10.18
CA SER A 90 -15.93 30.52 -9.59
C SER A 90 -15.97 29.07 -9.12
N VAL A 91 -15.83 28.86 -7.81
CA VAL A 91 -16.13 27.57 -7.21
C VAL A 91 -17.57 27.25 -7.62
N PRO A 92 -17.82 26.17 -8.39
CA PRO A 92 -19.17 25.85 -8.81
C PRO A 92 -20.04 25.72 -7.57
N GLU A 93 -21.18 26.42 -7.58
CA GLU A 93 -22.14 26.37 -6.49
C GLU A 93 -22.55 24.92 -6.28
N LEU A 94 -22.39 24.43 -5.03
CA LEU A 94 -22.75 23.05 -4.70
C LEU A 94 -24.24 22.87 -4.96
N THR A 95 -24.59 21.81 -5.69
CA THR A 95 -25.98 21.37 -5.81
C THR A 95 -26.59 21.14 -4.42
N GLU A 96 -27.91 21.29 -4.29
CA GLU A 96 -28.60 21.01 -3.03
C GLU A 96 -28.29 19.60 -2.49
N GLN A 97 -28.11 18.61 -3.37
CA GLN A 97 -27.73 17.26 -2.97
C GLN A 97 -26.34 17.22 -2.34
N GLN A 98 -25.36 17.91 -2.94
CA GLN A 98 -24.01 18.00 -2.38
C GLN A 98 -23.98 18.75 -1.05
N GLN A 99 -24.83 19.76 -0.86
CA GLN A 99 -24.97 20.45 0.42
C GLN A 99 -25.52 19.51 1.50
N ARG A 100 -26.60 18.77 1.19
CA ARG A 100 -27.17 17.77 2.10
C ARG A 100 -26.17 16.66 2.46
N ASP A 101 -25.38 16.21 1.48
CA ASP A 101 -24.38 15.16 1.72
C ASP A 101 -23.22 15.69 2.58
N LEU A 102 -22.82 16.96 2.40
CA LEU A 102 -21.82 17.61 3.24
C LEU A 102 -22.29 17.77 4.69
N GLU A 103 -23.54 18.18 4.89
CA GLU A 103 -24.13 18.31 6.23
C GLU A 103 -24.15 16.97 6.97
N LYS A 104 -24.58 15.89 6.29
CA LYS A 104 -24.53 14.54 6.85
C LYS A 104 -23.12 14.12 7.24
N VAL A 105 -22.13 14.40 6.40
CA VAL A 105 -20.73 14.08 6.71
C VAL A 105 -20.26 14.83 7.96
N LYS A 106 -20.60 16.13 8.09
CA LYS A 106 -20.26 16.91 9.27
C LYS A 106 -20.91 16.36 10.54
N GLU A 107 -22.21 16.07 10.49
CA GLU A 107 -22.93 15.47 11.62
C GLU A 107 -22.30 14.13 12.04
N MET A 108 -21.94 13.29 11.07
CA MET A 108 -21.26 12.02 11.33
C MET A 108 -19.87 12.21 11.96
N GLN A 109 -19.10 13.20 11.49
CA GLN A 109 -17.77 13.51 12.00
C GLN A 109 -17.83 14.08 13.43
N GLU A 110 -18.79 14.97 13.70
CA GLU A 110 -19.02 15.55 15.03
C GLU A 110 -19.46 14.50 16.05
N ALA A 111 -20.30 13.56 15.63
CA ALA A 111 -20.76 12.45 16.47
C ALA A 111 -19.70 11.35 16.67
N SER A 112 -18.68 11.28 15.81
CA SER A 112 -17.68 10.21 15.84
C SER A 112 -16.82 10.26 17.12
N PRO A 113 -16.51 9.11 17.74
CA PRO A 113 -15.57 9.06 18.85
C PRO A 113 -14.11 9.31 18.41
N ASN A 114 -13.82 9.26 17.11
CA ASN A 114 -12.47 9.40 16.58
C ASN A 114 -11.92 10.84 16.76
N PRO A 115 -10.82 11.04 17.50
CA PRO A 115 -10.29 12.37 17.79
C PRO A 115 -9.80 13.12 16.55
N LYS A 116 -9.50 12.43 15.45
CA LYS A 116 -9.06 13.03 14.18
C LYS A 116 -10.05 14.05 13.63
N TYR A 117 -11.35 13.87 13.89
CA TYR A 117 -12.39 14.79 13.42
C TYR A 117 -12.59 16.03 14.30
N ARG A 118 -11.87 16.10 15.44
CA ARG A 118 -11.95 17.21 16.40
C ARG A 118 -10.61 17.92 16.59
N ARG A 119 -9.66 17.72 15.66
CA ARG A 119 -8.39 18.46 15.67
C ARG A 119 -8.68 19.94 15.44
N THR A 120 -8.00 20.78 16.21
CA THR A 120 -8.00 22.23 15.97
C THR A 120 -7.09 22.56 14.79
N PRO A 121 -7.30 23.70 14.09
CA PRO A 121 -6.40 24.12 13.00
C PRO A 121 -4.92 24.15 13.42
N ARG A 122 -4.64 24.58 14.64
CA ARG A 122 -3.29 24.56 15.21
C ARG A 122 -2.72 23.15 15.35
N GLU A 123 -3.53 22.17 15.69
CA GLU A 123 -3.10 20.77 15.79
C GLU A 123 -2.83 20.15 14.42
N GLU A 124 -3.64 20.51 13.42
CA GLU A 124 -3.42 20.13 12.03
C GLU A 124 -2.11 20.71 11.50
N ASP A 125 -1.85 22.00 11.73
CA ASP A 125 -0.59 22.67 11.37
C ASP A 125 0.62 22.00 12.05
N LEU A 126 0.50 21.66 13.33
CA LEU A 126 1.58 20.96 14.06
C LEU A 126 1.89 19.58 13.46
N SER A 127 0.86 18.83 13.06
CA SER A 127 1.02 17.51 12.43
C SER A 127 1.66 17.66 11.05
N PHE A 128 1.21 18.64 10.27
CA PHE A 128 1.75 18.96 8.95
C PHE A 128 3.23 19.35 9.01
N ASP A 129 3.60 20.30 9.88
CA ASP A 129 4.99 20.73 10.07
C ASP A 129 5.90 19.58 10.53
N PHE A 130 5.36 18.66 11.34
CA PHE A 130 6.06 17.46 11.75
C PHE A 130 6.35 16.53 10.56
N GLU A 131 5.33 16.26 9.73
CA GLU A 131 5.46 15.43 8.54
C GLU A 131 6.42 16.05 7.52
N GLU A 132 6.35 17.37 7.29
CA GLU A 132 7.28 18.06 6.38
C GLU A 132 8.74 17.90 6.84
N LYS A 133 8.98 17.99 8.15
CA LYS A 133 10.32 17.92 8.73
C LYS A 133 10.88 16.49 8.81
N TRP A 134 10.05 15.51 9.13
CA TRP A 134 10.47 14.14 9.46
C TRP A 134 9.93 13.07 8.49
N GLY A 135 9.29 13.49 7.41
CA GLY A 135 8.63 12.65 6.39
C GLY A 135 9.49 11.49 5.90
N SER A 136 10.78 11.76 5.62
CA SER A 136 11.68 10.71 5.15
C SER A 136 11.87 9.58 6.17
N GLN A 137 11.97 9.89 7.46
CA GLN A 137 12.19 8.90 8.52
C GLN A 137 10.91 8.15 8.85
N ILE A 138 9.77 8.84 8.94
CA ILE A 138 8.48 8.19 9.21
C ILE A 138 8.09 7.25 8.07
N HIS A 139 8.19 7.68 6.81
CA HIS A 139 7.84 6.84 5.66
C HIS A 139 8.72 5.60 5.56
N PHE A 140 10.01 5.72 5.93
CA PHE A 140 10.90 4.55 5.99
C PHE A 140 10.43 3.53 7.04
N LEU A 141 10.13 3.98 8.27
CA LEU A 141 9.66 3.12 9.34
C LEU A 141 8.30 2.48 9.02
N GLU A 142 7.38 3.27 8.45
CA GLU A 142 6.06 2.81 8.01
C GLU A 142 6.17 1.76 6.90
N ALA A 143 7.03 1.99 5.90
CA ALA A 143 7.25 1.05 4.82
C ALA A 143 7.82 -0.27 5.32
N GLU A 144 8.82 -0.24 6.22
CA GLU A 144 9.37 -1.45 6.80
C GLU A 144 8.34 -2.19 7.68
N MET A 145 7.55 -1.47 8.49
CA MET A 145 6.47 -2.05 9.28
C MET A 145 5.45 -2.77 8.39
N GLN A 146 4.95 -2.08 7.35
CA GLN A 146 3.96 -2.63 6.43
C GLN A 146 4.52 -3.81 5.64
N LYS A 147 5.78 -3.73 5.20
CA LYS A 147 6.48 -4.83 4.51
C LYS A 147 6.58 -6.07 5.38
N LYS A 148 6.94 -5.92 6.67
CA LYS A 148 6.98 -7.04 7.62
C LYS A 148 5.61 -7.67 7.83
N TYR A 149 4.58 -6.85 8.05
CA TYR A 149 3.22 -7.38 8.20
C TYR A 149 2.69 -8.03 6.91
N SER A 150 2.98 -7.45 5.74
CA SER A 150 2.62 -8.03 4.45
C SER A 150 3.29 -9.39 4.26
N ALA A 151 4.58 -9.49 4.56
CA ALA A 151 5.31 -10.76 4.52
C ALA A 151 4.72 -11.80 5.49
N ALA A 152 4.30 -11.38 6.69
CA ALA A 152 3.60 -12.24 7.64
C ALA A 152 2.31 -12.84 7.05
N THR A 153 1.50 -12.03 6.36
CA THR A 153 0.25 -12.51 5.73
C THR A 153 0.46 -13.46 4.55
N GLN A 154 1.67 -13.48 3.98
CA GLN A 154 2.06 -14.31 2.84
C GLN A 154 2.92 -15.51 3.25
N ALA A 155 3.28 -15.62 4.54
CA ALA A 155 4.07 -16.73 5.05
C ALA A 155 3.31 -18.06 4.89
N GLN A 156 4.07 -19.12 4.61
CA GLN A 156 3.51 -20.46 4.36
C GLN A 156 3.19 -21.21 5.65
N ASP A 157 3.88 -20.89 6.74
CA ASP A 157 3.70 -21.51 8.05
C ASP A 157 3.39 -20.46 9.12
N TYR A 158 2.73 -20.92 10.19
CA TYR A 158 2.26 -20.05 11.27
C TYR A 158 3.40 -19.44 12.09
N ASP A 159 4.52 -20.15 12.29
CA ASP A 159 5.64 -19.64 13.09
C ASP A 159 6.29 -18.44 12.41
N THR A 160 6.62 -18.58 11.13
CA THR A 160 7.15 -17.48 10.32
C THR A 160 6.17 -16.30 10.26
N ALA A 161 4.87 -16.57 10.12
CA ALA A 161 3.85 -15.52 10.12
C ALA A 161 3.83 -14.74 11.45
N ILE A 162 3.86 -15.46 12.58
CA ILE A 162 3.84 -14.88 13.92
C ILE A 162 5.10 -14.04 14.16
N ASP A 163 6.29 -14.56 13.82
CA ASP A 163 7.56 -13.87 14.03
C ASP A 163 7.63 -12.57 13.21
N LEU A 164 7.27 -12.61 11.93
CA LEU A 164 7.23 -11.42 11.06
C LEU A 164 6.23 -10.37 11.56
N ALA A 165 5.09 -10.78 12.09
CA ALA A 165 4.13 -9.85 12.67
C ALA A 165 4.61 -9.26 14.01
N LYS A 166 5.34 -10.02 14.82
CA LYS A 166 6.00 -9.50 16.04
C LYS A 166 7.10 -8.48 15.69
N GLU A 167 7.82 -8.69 14.59
CA GLU A 167 8.76 -7.70 14.05
C GLU A 167 8.02 -6.42 13.58
N ALA A 168 6.89 -6.57 12.88
CA ALA A 168 6.06 -5.43 12.49
C ALA A 168 5.55 -4.65 13.72
N LEU A 169 5.15 -5.35 14.79
CA LEU A 169 4.73 -4.72 16.05
C LEU A 169 5.87 -3.97 16.73
N THR A 170 7.10 -4.49 16.64
CA THR A 170 8.30 -3.81 17.14
C THR A 170 8.57 -2.51 16.36
N LEU A 171 8.41 -2.55 15.04
CA LEU A 171 8.51 -1.36 14.18
C LEU A 171 7.38 -0.35 14.47
N TYR A 172 6.15 -0.82 14.73
CA TYR A 172 5.05 0.03 15.19
C TYR A 172 5.42 0.80 16.47
N GLN A 173 5.97 0.12 17.47
CA GLN A 173 6.39 0.76 18.72
C GLN A 173 7.58 1.71 18.52
N THR A 174 8.48 1.38 17.60
CA THR A 174 9.61 2.23 17.22
C THR A 174 9.11 3.52 16.57
N LEU A 175 8.18 3.42 15.62
CA LEU A 175 7.54 4.56 14.96
C LEU A 175 6.75 5.40 15.98
N LYS A 176 5.95 4.78 16.84
CA LYS A 176 5.22 5.46 17.91
C LYS A 176 6.17 6.30 18.77
N THR A 177 7.23 5.65 19.26
CA THR A 177 8.22 6.27 20.13
C THR A 177 8.92 7.43 19.42
N PHE A 178 9.33 7.22 18.16
CA PHE A 178 9.92 8.27 17.34
C PHE A 178 9.01 9.49 17.23
N CYS A 179 7.76 9.29 16.81
CA CYS A 179 6.79 10.37 16.62
C CYS A 179 6.51 11.12 17.93
N TYR A 180 6.22 10.40 19.00
CA TYR A 180 5.91 10.99 20.32
C TYR A 180 7.11 11.78 20.89
N GLN A 181 8.35 11.34 20.64
CA GLN A 181 9.55 12.05 21.08
C GLN A 181 9.81 13.36 20.33
N LYS A 182 9.25 13.56 19.13
CA LYS A 182 9.41 14.81 18.36
C LYS A 182 8.42 15.90 18.75
N GLY A 183 7.54 15.63 19.71
CA GLY A 183 6.62 16.59 20.28
C GLY A 183 5.19 16.43 19.78
N LYS A 184 4.35 17.42 20.06
CA LYS A 184 2.89 17.31 19.89
C LYS A 184 2.45 17.02 18.45
N GLY A 185 3.13 17.60 17.45
CA GLY A 185 2.86 17.33 16.04
C GLY A 185 3.06 15.85 15.67
N GLY A 186 4.15 15.24 16.15
CA GLY A 186 4.39 13.81 15.92
C GLY A 186 3.42 12.91 16.67
N GLU A 187 3.05 13.27 17.90
CA GLU A 187 2.00 12.57 18.65
C GLU A 187 0.67 12.56 17.88
N ILE A 188 0.23 13.72 17.38
CA ILE A 188 -1.00 13.89 16.58
C ILE A 188 -0.91 13.07 15.29
N TYR A 189 0.20 13.20 14.55
CA TYR A 189 0.43 12.41 13.33
C TYR A 189 0.25 10.92 13.60
N PHE A 190 0.96 10.37 14.60
CA PHE A 190 0.90 8.94 14.87
C PHE A 190 -0.50 8.50 15.30
N GLN A 191 -1.15 9.30 16.13
CA GLN A 191 -2.53 9.07 16.56
C GLN A 191 -3.49 8.97 15.37
N ASP A 192 -3.43 9.92 14.45
CA ASP A 192 -4.39 10.05 13.34
C ASP A 192 -4.15 9.08 12.18
N ILE A 193 -2.95 8.52 12.09
CA ILE A 193 -2.56 7.56 11.04
C ILE A 193 -2.61 6.10 11.55
N TRP A 194 -2.25 5.85 12.82
CA TRP A 194 -1.97 4.49 13.31
C TRP A 194 -2.75 4.06 14.56
N GLU A 195 -3.20 4.98 15.44
CA GLU A 195 -3.90 4.61 16.69
C GLU A 195 -5.42 4.81 16.65
N TYR A 196 -5.87 5.81 15.90
CA TYR A 196 -7.28 6.16 15.74
C TYR A 196 -7.67 6.07 14.27
N MET A 197 -7.40 4.91 13.68
CA MET A 197 -7.88 4.59 12.34
C MET A 197 -9.39 4.37 12.37
N HIS A 198 -10.03 4.48 11.21
CA HIS A 198 -11.44 4.15 11.03
C HIS A 198 -11.64 3.51 9.66
N ASN A 199 -12.69 2.69 9.54
CA ASN A 199 -13.14 2.11 8.28
C ASN A 199 -14.67 1.93 8.33
N SER A 200 -15.26 1.23 7.35
CA SER A 200 -16.71 0.97 7.32
C SER A 200 -17.23 0.14 8.49
N ASP A 201 -16.34 -0.63 9.13
CA ASP A 201 -16.71 -1.66 10.10
C ASP A 201 -16.42 -1.23 11.54
N SER A 202 -15.48 -0.29 11.74
CA SER A 202 -15.09 0.26 13.03
C SER A 202 -14.77 1.75 12.95
N GLU A 203 -15.38 2.51 13.86
CA GLU A 203 -15.18 3.96 13.97
C GLU A 203 -13.82 4.33 14.57
N VAL A 204 -13.24 3.45 15.40
CA VAL A 204 -11.92 3.64 16.02
C VAL A 204 -11.25 2.28 16.20
N PHE A 205 -10.07 2.11 15.61
CA PHE A 205 -9.18 0.98 15.88
C PHE A 205 -7.72 1.39 15.69
N SER A 206 -6.79 0.66 16.31
CA SER A 206 -5.36 0.84 16.03
C SER A 206 -4.85 -0.21 15.06
N TYR A 207 -3.82 0.14 14.30
CA TYR A 207 -3.11 -0.84 13.46
C TYR A 207 -2.47 -1.94 14.32
N LYS A 208 -2.05 -1.60 15.54
CA LYS A 208 -1.58 -2.57 16.53
C LYS A 208 -2.64 -3.65 16.82
N ASP A 209 -3.90 -3.27 17.04
CA ASP A 209 -4.97 -4.24 17.30
C ASP A 209 -5.18 -5.18 16.11
N THR A 210 -4.97 -4.67 14.89
CA THR A 210 -5.00 -5.48 13.65
C THR A 210 -3.89 -6.52 13.64
N ILE A 211 -2.66 -6.13 14.01
CA ILE A 211 -1.51 -7.06 14.09
C ILE A 211 -1.73 -8.07 15.21
N ASP A 212 -2.09 -7.63 16.42
CA ASP A 212 -2.28 -8.49 17.59
C ASP A 212 -3.39 -9.51 17.37
N SER A 213 -4.54 -9.09 16.84
CA SER A 213 -5.66 -10.00 16.53
C SER A 213 -5.24 -11.07 15.52
N ARG A 214 -4.36 -10.70 14.58
CA ARG A 214 -3.84 -11.65 13.58
C ARG A 214 -2.84 -12.63 14.20
N ILE A 215 -1.95 -12.16 15.08
CA ILE A 215 -1.03 -13.03 15.85
C ILE A 215 -1.84 -14.05 16.66
N ALA A 216 -2.84 -13.59 17.43
CA ALA A 216 -3.67 -14.46 18.24
C ALA A 216 -4.40 -15.52 17.39
N TYR A 217 -4.91 -15.14 16.23
CA TYR A 217 -5.51 -16.08 15.28
C TYR A 217 -4.51 -17.13 14.78
N TRP A 218 -3.29 -16.74 14.41
CA TRP A 218 -2.28 -17.69 13.95
C TRP A 218 -1.78 -18.60 15.07
N GLU A 219 -1.66 -18.10 16.30
CA GLU A 219 -1.32 -18.91 17.48
C GLU A 219 -2.41 -19.96 17.74
N GLU A 220 -3.69 -19.58 17.71
CA GLU A 220 -4.81 -20.54 17.81
C GLU A 220 -4.74 -21.60 16.71
N MET A 221 -4.47 -21.18 15.46
CA MET A 221 -4.47 -22.09 14.32
C MET A 221 -3.28 -23.04 14.33
N ARG A 222 -2.11 -22.58 14.77
CA ARG A 222 -0.93 -23.42 15.00
C ARG A 222 -1.23 -24.49 16.04
N THR A 223 -1.76 -24.10 17.20
CA THR A 223 -2.13 -25.06 18.26
C THR A 223 -3.18 -26.07 17.77
N LEU A 224 -4.23 -25.61 17.07
CA LEU A 224 -5.23 -26.51 16.51
C LEU A 224 -4.63 -27.49 15.50
N LYS A 225 -3.65 -27.06 14.69
CA LYS A 225 -2.95 -27.92 13.73
C LYS A 225 -2.19 -29.04 14.44
N GLU A 226 -1.44 -28.72 15.48
CA GLU A 226 -0.67 -29.68 16.29
C GLU A 226 -1.59 -30.67 17.01
N GLU A 227 -2.67 -30.18 17.64
CA GLU A 227 -3.65 -31.01 18.34
C GLU A 227 -4.37 -31.95 17.37
N THR A 228 -4.78 -31.45 16.21
CA THR A 228 -5.46 -32.25 15.18
C THR A 228 -4.55 -33.35 14.64
N LEU A 229 -3.29 -33.03 14.34
CA LEU A 229 -2.32 -34.03 13.86
C LEU A 229 -2.05 -35.10 14.92
N SER A 230 -1.80 -34.68 16.16
CA SER A 230 -1.56 -35.59 17.29
C SER A 230 -2.74 -36.52 17.52
N LEU A 231 -3.97 -35.99 17.42
CA LEU A 231 -5.19 -36.78 17.55
C LEU A 231 -5.30 -37.82 16.43
N ILE A 232 -5.10 -37.43 15.16
CA ILE A 232 -5.15 -38.35 14.02
C ILE A 232 -4.09 -39.47 14.18
N ALA A 233 -2.86 -39.11 14.54
CA ALA A 233 -1.77 -40.06 14.75
C ALA A 233 -2.09 -41.06 15.88
N SER A 234 -2.68 -40.60 16.97
CA SER A 234 -3.03 -41.45 18.12
C SER A 234 -4.08 -42.52 17.80
N LYS A 235 -4.94 -42.27 16.81
CA LYS A 235 -6.05 -43.16 16.41
C LYS A 235 -5.69 -44.16 15.31
N ARG A 236 -4.45 -44.16 14.82
CA ARG A 236 -3.89 -45.19 13.91
C ARG A 236 -4.78 -45.54 12.71
N GLY A 237 -5.41 -44.54 12.09
CA GLY A 237 -6.26 -44.74 10.91
C GLY A 237 -7.68 -45.23 11.21
N GLU A 238 -8.15 -45.09 12.45
CA GLU A 238 -9.54 -45.39 12.84
C GLU A 238 -10.42 -44.13 12.97
N LEU A 239 -9.86 -42.94 12.77
CA LEU A 239 -10.55 -41.68 13.03
C LEU A 239 -11.27 -41.15 11.79
N LEU A 240 -12.59 -41.05 11.84
CA LEU A 240 -13.36 -40.35 10.81
C LEU A 240 -13.36 -38.85 11.08
N GLN A 241 -13.33 -38.04 10.02
CA GLN A 241 -13.37 -36.58 10.12
C GLN A 241 -14.58 -36.07 10.92
N LYS A 242 -15.75 -36.70 10.78
CA LYS A 242 -16.96 -36.32 11.54
C LYS A 242 -16.78 -36.49 13.06
N ASP A 243 -15.90 -37.39 13.50
CA ASP A 243 -15.68 -37.70 14.91
C ASP A 243 -14.73 -36.69 15.57
N ILE A 244 -13.85 -36.04 14.79
CA ILE A 244 -12.97 -34.97 15.29
C ILE A 244 -13.77 -33.84 15.92
N TYR A 245 -14.93 -33.48 15.36
CA TYR A 245 -15.73 -32.37 15.88
C TYR A 245 -16.18 -32.58 17.33
N SER A 246 -16.37 -33.83 17.74
CA SER A 246 -16.72 -34.17 19.13
C SER A 246 -15.49 -34.24 20.04
N LEU A 247 -14.30 -34.46 19.47
CA LEU A 247 -13.04 -34.58 20.20
C LEU A 247 -12.34 -33.23 20.39
N LEU A 248 -12.65 -32.23 19.55
CA LEU A 248 -12.16 -30.86 19.63
C LEU A 248 -13.34 -29.86 19.71
N PRO A 249 -14.20 -29.94 20.74
CA PRO A 249 -15.44 -29.16 20.81
C PRO A 249 -15.21 -27.65 21.03
N SER A 250 -14.01 -27.25 21.47
CA SER A 250 -13.60 -25.85 21.64
C SER A 250 -13.39 -25.12 20.33
N HIS A 251 -13.25 -25.83 19.20
CA HIS A 251 -12.94 -25.25 17.90
C HIS A 251 -14.12 -25.33 16.94
N SER A 252 -14.25 -24.30 16.10
CA SER A 252 -15.29 -24.30 15.07
C SER A 252 -15.04 -25.42 14.05
N LYS A 253 -16.13 -26.01 13.54
CA LYS A 253 -16.05 -27.03 12.47
C LYS A 253 -15.31 -26.51 11.24
N ASN A 254 -15.45 -25.23 10.93
CA ASN A 254 -14.79 -24.58 9.80
C ASN A 254 -13.26 -24.55 9.98
N ASN A 255 -12.78 -24.16 11.16
CA ASN A 255 -11.34 -24.14 11.48
C ASN A 255 -10.75 -25.56 11.42
N ILE A 256 -11.44 -26.54 12.00
CA ILE A 256 -11.03 -27.95 11.93
C ILE A 256 -10.94 -28.42 10.47
N GLN A 257 -11.95 -28.13 9.65
CA GLN A 257 -11.93 -28.50 8.23
C GLN A 257 -10.79 -27.84 7.46
N LYS A 258 -10.49 -26.58 7.76
CA LYS A 258 -9.37 -25.85 7.17
C LYS A 258 -8.05 -26.52 7.54
N ILE A 259 -7.82 -26.80 8.82
CA ILE A 259 -6.61 -27.48 9.31
C ILE A 259 -6.44 -28.86 8.69
N ILE A 260 -7.51 -29.65 8.57
CA ILE A 260 -7.44 -30.97 7.93
C ILE A 260 -6.97 -30.86 6.46
N ARG A 261 -7.42 -29.83 5.72
CA ARG A 261 -6.95 -29.59 4.35
C ARG A 261 -5.50 -29.13 4.31
N GLU A 262 -5.09 -28.27 5.25
CA GLU A 262 -3.69 -27.84 5.38
C GLU A 262 -2.78 -29.04 5.68
N LEU A 263 -3.11 -29.88 6.66
CA LEU A 263 -2.36 -31.10 6.99
C LEU A 263 -2.24 -32.07 5.81
N GLU A 264 -3.28 -32.20 4.98
CA GLU A 264 -3.22 -33.01 3.76
C GLU A 264 -2.32 -32.38 2.70
N SER A 265 -2.43 -31.06 2.49
CA SER A 265 -1.60 -30.30 1.56
C SER A 265 -0.12 -30.37 1.92
N ASP A 266 0.19 -30.32 3.22
CA ASP A 266 1.54 -30.45 3.77
C ASP A 266 2.06 -31.90 3.71
N GLY A 267 1.20 -32.84 3.29
CA GLY A 267 1.57 -34.25 3.20
C GLY A 267 1.73 -34.95 4.54
N LEU A 268 1.19 -34.39 5.63
CA LEU A 268 1.24 -34.95 6.99
C LEU A 268 0.14 -35.98 7.24
N ILE A 269 -0.96 -35.89 6.48
CA ILE A 269 -2.04 -36.87 6.51
C ILE A 269 -2.45 -37.31 5.10
N HIS A 270 -3.23 -38.37 5.03
CA HIS A 270 -4.01 -38.79 3.89
C HIS A 270 -5.48 -38.91 4.28
N ARG A 271 -6.39 -38.51 3.38
CA ARG A 271 -7.83 -38.67 3.55
C ARG A 271 -8.37 -39.72 2.59
N GLU A 272 -8.96 -40.77 3.15
CA GLU A 272 -9.63 -41.80 2.36
C GLU A 272 -11.15 -41.61 2.45
N LYS A 273 -11.85 -41.51 1.33
CA LYS A 273 -13.31 -41.33 1.34
C LYS A 273 -14.01 -42.60 1.85
N LYS A 274 -14.83 -42.48 2.89
CA LYS A 274 -15.68 -43.53 3.45
C LYS A 274 -17.14 -43.05 3.51
N GLY A 275 -17.92 -43.38 2.49
CA GLY A 275 -19.31 -42.94 2.37
C GLY A 275 -19.43 -41.41 2.26
N SER A 276 -20.10 -40.79 3.24
CA SER A 276 -20.29 -39.33 3.32
C SER A 276 -19.21 -38.60 4.13
N THR A 277 -18.21 -39.31 4.65
CA THR A 277 -17.10 -38.74 5.44
C THR A 277 -15.74 -39.21 4.91
N TYR A 278 -14.67 -38.73 5.51
CA TYR A 278 -13.30 -39.16 5.24
C TYR A 278 -12.74 -39.88 6.47
N LEU A 279 -12.00 -40.95 6.25
CA LEU A 279 -11.07 -41.55 7.20
C LEU A 279 -9.76 -40.77 7.14
N LEU A 280 -9.21 -40.44 8.31
CA LEU A 280 -8.00 -39.65 8.44
C LEU A 280 -6.85 -40.55 8.87
N ILE A 281 -5.77 -40.53 8.10
CA ILE A 281 -4.62 -41.40 8.30
C ILE A 281 -3.37 -40.52 8.38
N ALA A 282 -2.66 -40.53 9.51
CA ALA A 282 -1.37 -39.87 9.63
C ALA A 282 -0.32 -40.59 8.78
N LYS A 283 0.62 -39.83 8.21
CA LYS A 283 1.76 -40.36 7.44
C LYS A 283 3.02 -40.46 8.28
#